data_AF-A0A7X1ZKR2-F1
#
_entry.id   AF-A0A7X1ZKR2-F1
#
_cell.length_a   1.000
_cell.length_b   1.000
_cell.length_c   1.000
_cell.angle_alpha   90.00
_cell.angle_beta   90.00
_cell.angle_gamma   90.00
#
_symmetry.space_group_name_H-M   'P 1'
#
loop_
_entity.id
_entity.type
_entity.pdbx_description
1 polymer ?
#
loop_
_entity_poly.entity_id
_entity_poly.type
_entity_poly.pdbx_seq_one_letter_code
_entity_poly.pdbx_strand_id
1 'polypeptide(L)' 'MKPLRRRFEEVRKNTGLSWETIERDYILSWILAGIGVDEKLQKALIFKGGTALKKCYFGEYRFSEDLDFTARDSAPRQD' A
#
# COMPACT_ATOMS: atom_id res chain seq x y z
N MET A 1 -11.37 19.83 3.35
CA MET A 1 -10.56 18.88 2.54
C MET A 1 -11.22 18.72 1.17
N LYS A 2 -10.46 18.65 0.07
CA LYS A 2 -11.05 18.42 -1.28
C LYS A 2 -11.68 17.00 -1.34
N PRO A 3 -12.79 16.80 -2.07
CA PRO A 3 -13.35 15.46 -2.32
C PRO A 3 -12.31 14.51 -2.92
N LEU A 4 -12.39 13.21 -2.58
CA LEU A 4 -11.40 12.21 -3.02
C LEU A 4 -11.23 12.18 -4.55
N ARG A 5 -12.35 12.22 -5.29
CA ARG A 5 -12.35 12.27 -6.75
C ARG A 5 -11.53 13.44 -7.31
N ARG A 6 -11.62 14.64 -6.73
CA ARG A 6 -10.82 15.79 -7.15
C ARG A 6 -9.34 15.60 -6.87
N ARG A 7 -8.99 14.94 -5.76
CA ARG A 7 -7.59 14.62 -5.44
C ARG A 7 -7.01 13.63 -6.45
N PHE A 8 -7.78 12.62 -6.86
CA PHE A 8 -7.35 11.68 -7.90
C PHE A 8 -7.21 12.34 -9.27
N GLU A 9 -8.13 13.25 -9.63
CA GLU A 9 -7.99 14.05 -10.86
C GLU A 9 -6.71 14.90 -10.87
N GLU A 10 -6.35 15.52 -9.73
CA GLU A 10 -5.10 16.28 -9.59
C GLU A 10 -3.86 15.40 -9.73
N VAL A 11 -3.83 14.24 -9.05
CA VAL A 11 -2.72 13.28 -9.19
C VAL A 11 -2.59 12.79 -10.62
N ARG A 12 -3.70 12.43 -11.27
CA ARG A 12 -3.72 11.98 -12.67
C ARG A 12 -3.14 13.03 -13.62
N LYS A 13 -3.55 14.30 -13.47
CA LYS A 13 -3.03 15.39 -14.30
C LYS A 13 -1.53 15.61 -14.11
N ASN A 14 -1.03 15.49 -12.88
CA ASN A 14 0.36 15.78 -12.55
C ASN A 14 1.32 14.61 -12.87
N THR A 15 0.82 13.37 -12.86
CA THR A 15 1.65 12.15 -12.99
C THR A 15 1.44 11.40 -14.30
N GLY A 16 0.35 11.66 -15.01
CA GLY A 16 -0.03 10.89 -16.21
C GLY A 16 -0.52 9.46 -15.92
N LEU A 17 -0.66 9.07 -14.65
CA LEU A 17 -1.09 7.72 -14.28
C LEU A 17 -2.55 7.46 -14.64
N SER A 18 -2.86 6.19 -14.89
CA SER A 18 -4.24 5.75 -15.13
C SER A 18 -5.08 5.90 -13.87
N TRP A 19 -6.40 5.99 -14.06
CA TRP A 19 -7.33 6.11 -12.93
C TRP A 19 -7.26 4.88 -12.02
N GLU A 20 -7.21 3.71 -12.63
CA GLU A 20 -7.13 2.40 -11.98
C GLU A 20 -5.85 2.28 -11.14
N THR A 21 -4.72 2.78 -11.64
CA THR A 21 -3.45 2.78 -10.90
C THR A 21 -3.53 3.62 -9.64
N ILE A 22 -4.12 4.82 -9.74
CA ILE A 22 -4.27 5.74 -8.60
C ILE A 22 -5.23 5.16 -7.56
N GLU A 23 -6.40 4.66 -8.00
CA GLU A 23 -7.38 4.06 -7.10
C GLU A 23 -6.81 2.84 -6.38
N ARG A 24 -6.13 1.96 -7.11
CA ARG A 24 -5.54 0.76 -6.54
C ARG A 24 -4.43 1.09 -5.54
N ASP A 25 -3.49 1.98 -5.90
CA ASP A 25 -2.42 2.39 -5.00
C ASP A 25 -2.98 3.06 -3.71
N TYR A 26 -4.07 3.82 -3.85
CA TYR A 26 -4.76 4.41 -2.71
C TYR A 26 -5.36 3.33 -1.78
N ILE A 27 -6.09 2.35 -2.34
CA ILE A 27 -6.68 1.25 -1.56
C ILE A 27 -5.60 0.41 -0.88
N LEU A 28 -4.52 0.05 -1.60
CA LEU A 28 -3.38 -0.69 -1.03
C LEU A 28 -2.74 0.07 0.13
N SER A 29 -2.66 1.41 0.03
CA SER A 29 -2.15 2.25 1.13
C SER A 29 -3.06 2.22 2.36
N TRP A 30 -4.38 2.16 2.17
CA TRP A 30 -5.34 2.00 3.28
C TRP A 30 -5.27 0.62 3.93
N ILE A 31 -5.08 -0.45 3.14
CA ILE A 31 -4.88 -1.80 3.67
C ILE A 31 -3.59 -1.84 4.50
N LEU A 32 -2.50 -1.28 3.98
CA LEU A 32 -1.23 -1.16 4.71
C LEU A 32 -1.38 -0.35 6.01
N ALA A 33 -2.14 0.76 5.97
CA ALA A 33 -2.44 1.54 7.16
C ALA A 33 -3.23 0.71 8.20
N GLY A 34 -4.23 -0.06 7.75
CA GLY A 34 -4.99 -0.99 8.60
C GLY A 34 -4.12 -2.05 9.27
N ILE A 35 -3.22 -2.69 8.51
CA ILE A 35 -2.24 -3.65 9.05
C ILE A 35 -1.30 -2.97 10.05
N GLY A 36 -0.89 -1.73 9.78
CA GLY A 36 0.04 -0.98 10.62
C GLY A 36 -0.54 -0.52 11.95
N VAL A 37 -1.87 -0.35 12.07
CA VAL A 37 -2.53 0.02 13.34
C VAL A 37 -3.00 -1.19 14.15
N ASP A 38 -3.11 -2.38 13.54
CA ASP A 38 -3.39 -3.61 14.27
C ASP A 38 -2.10 -4.13 14.92
N GLU A 39 -2.04 -4.09 16.26
CA GLU A 39 -0.82 -4.48 16.99
C GLU A 39 -0.36 -5.92 16.72
N LYS A 40 -1.30 -6.85 16.49
CA LYS A 40 -0.97 -8.26 16.27
C LYS A 40 -0.35 -8.42 14.89
N LEU A 41 -0.98 -7.85 13.87
CA LEU A 41 -0.51 -7.93 12.49
C LEU A 41 0.80 -7.16 12.30
N GLN A 42 0.93 -5.96 12.87
CA GLN A 42 2.16 -5.16 12.79
C GLN A 42 3.37 -5.90 13.38
N LYS A 43 3.18 -6.62 14.50
CA LYS A 43 4.26 -7.40 15.13
C LYS A 43 4.57 -8.69 14.38
N ALA A 44 3.58 -9.28 13.71
CA ALA A 44 3.66 -10.56 13.02
C ALA A 44 4.14 -10.48 11.56
N LEU A 45 3.88 -9.38 10.84
CA LEU A 45 4.09 -9.28 9.40
C LEU A 45 5.24 -8.33 9.06
N ILE A 46 6.21 -8.81 8.29
CA ILE A 46 7.31 -8.00 7.74
C ILE A 46 6.95 -7.65 6.29
N PHE A 47 6.69 -6.37 6.03
CA PHE A 47 6.37 -5.88 4.68
C PHE A 47 7.59 -5.92 3.76
N LYS A 48 7.41 -6.47 2.56
CA LYS A 48 8.49 -6.65 1.56
C LYS A 48 7.93 -6.53 0.13
N GLY A 49 8.76 -6.89 -0.85
CA GLY A 49 8.36 -6.97 -2.25
C GLY A 49 8.29 -5.62 -2.96
N GLY A 50 7.69 -5.62 -4.16
CA GLY A 50 7.71 -4.47 -5.08
C GLY A 50 6.99 -3.23 -4.52
N THR A 51 5.89 -3.44 -3.79
CA THR A 51 5.12 -2.34 -3.18
C THR A 51 5.88 -1.71 -2.01
N ALA A 52 6.62 -2.49 -1.22
CA ALA A 52 7.48 -1.97 -0.17
C ALA A 52 8.63 -1.13 -0.74
N LEU A 53 9.24 -1.58 -1.85
CA LEU A 53 10.26 -0.79 -2.56
C LEU A 53 9.73 0.59 -2.97
N LYS A 54 8.53 0.66 -3.54
CA LYS A 54 7.91 1.95 -3.92
C LYS A 54 7.57 2.83 -2.72
N LYS A 55 6.91 2.27 -1.70
CA LYS A 55 6.32 3.05 -0.59
C LYS A 55 7.35 3.47 0.45
N CYS A 56 8.41 2.69 0.65
CA CYS A 56 9.35 2.88 1.76
C CYS A 56 10.75 3.34 1.32
N TYR A 57 11.16 3.06 0.08
CA TYR A 57 12.56 3.28 -0.35
C TYR A 57 12.68 4.16 -1.60
N PHE A 58 11.80 3.99 -2.59
CA PHE A 58 11.96 4.57 -3.92
C PHE A 58 10.61 5.16 -4.43
N GLY A 59 10.37 6.45 -4.20
CA GLY A 59 9.09 7.09 -4.57
C GLY A 59 8.73 6.95 -6.07
N GLU A 60 9.71 7.20 -6.94
CA GLU A 60 9.60 7.08 -8.42
C GLU A 60 9.81 5.63 -8.91
N TYR A 61 9.39 4.63 -8.13
CA TYR A 61 9.44 3.23 -8.53
C TYR A 61 8.13 2.76 -9.20
N ARG A 62 8.19 1.64 -9.91
CA ARG A 62 7.01 1.08 -10.60
C ARG A 62 5.87 0.77 -9.62
N PHE A 63 4.64 0.96 -10.07
CA PHE A 63 3.46 0.51 -9.33
C PHE A 63 3.39 -1.02 -9.34
N SER A 64 2.84 -1.57 -8.25
CA SER A 64 2.63 -2.99 -8.05
C SER A 64 1.29 -3.19 -7.34
N GLU A 65 0.69 -4.34 -7.56
CA GLU A 65 -0.64 -4.70 -7.06
C GLU A 65 -0.56 -5.53 -5.79
N ASP A 66 0.48 -6.36 -5.68
CA ASP A 66 0.63 -7.29 -4.57
C ASP A 66 1.13 -6.62 -3.30
N LEU A 67 0.67 -7.11 -2.15
CA LEU A 67 1.24 -6.81 -0.84
C LEU A 67 1.95 -8.06 -0.33
N ASP A 68 3.28 -8.05 -0.44
CA ASP A 68 4.10 -9.19 -0.01
C ASP A 68 4.50 -9.03 1.45
N PHE A 69 4.28 -10.08 2.24
CA PHE A 69 4.72 -10.14 3.62
C PHE A 69 5.51 -11.42 3.90
N THR A 70 6.49 -11.32 4.80
CA THR A 70 7.03 -12.49 5.50
C THR A 70 6.42 -12.52 6.89
N ALA A 71 5.76 -13.61 7.24
CA ALA A 71 5.25 -13.84 8.58
C ALA A 71 6.39 -14.23 9.54
N ARG A 72 6.42 -13.63 10.74
CA ARG A 72 7.26 -14.09 11.84
C ARG A 72 6.65 -15.32 12.50
N ASP A 73 7.42 -16.06 13.29
CA ASP A 73 6.93 -17.25 14.01
C ASP A 73 5.74 -16.97 14.94
N SER A 74 5.56 -15.70 15.35
CA SER A 74 4.44 -15.21 16.13
C SER A 74 3.18 -14.90 15.31
N ALA A 75 3.17 -15.12 14.00
CA ALA A 75 2.01 -14.85 13.18
C ALA A 75 0.88 -15.82 13.49
N PRO A 76 -0.39 -15.35 13.51
CA PRO A 76 -1.53 -16.24 13.69
C PRO A 76 -1.50 -17.31 12.60
N ARG A 77 -1.41 -18.57 13.01
CA ARG A 77 -1.62 -19.72 12.11
C ARG A 77 -3.09 -20.10 12.26
N GLN A 78 -3.70 -20.55 11.16
CA GLN A 78 -4.99 -21.21 11.26
C GLN A 78 -4.71 -22.56 11.95
N ASP A 79 -5.20 -22.71 13.16
CA ASP A 79 -5.26 -23.99 13.86
C ASP A 79 -6.18 -24.96 13.11
#